data_AF-A0A5C7Y0X4-F1
#
_entry.id   AF-A0A5C7Y0X4-F1
#
_cell.length_a   1.000
_cell.length_b   1.000
_cell.length_c   1.000
_cell.angle_alpha   90.00
_cell.angle_beta   90.00
_cell.angle_gamma   90.00
#
_symmetry.space_group_name_H-M   'P 1'
#
loop_
_entity.id
_entity.type
_entity.pdbx_description
1 polymer ?
#
loop_
_entity_poly.entity_id
_entity_poly.type
_entity_poly.pdbx_seq_one_letter_code
_entity_poly.pdbx_strand_id
1 'polypeptide(L)'
;MRWLFHRAEQATRRGGGLTPLVLVDPAVHQDCVAPRQFPLLIGSDVQQQVRLVVAGQEAVVRTARTLFPVVENAHDETTADLLAQRMQIHEKTAWMLRSLLED
;
A
#
# COMPACT_ATOMS: atom_id res chain seq x y z
N MET A 1 3.22 -18.30 10.19
CA MET A 1 3.21 -19.43 9.22
C MET A 1 1.97 -20.32 9.28
N ARG A 2 1.39 -20.64 10.45
CA ARG A 2 0.15 -21.44 10.58
C ARG A 2 -1.10 -20.80 9.93
N TRP A 3 -1.11 -19.48 9.78
CA TRP A 3 -2.21 -18.69 9.21
C TRP A 3 -2.27 -18.73 7.67
N LEU A 4 -1.10 -18.76 7.00
CA LEU A 4 -0.98 -18.93 5.55
C LEU A 4 -1.43 -20.34 5.12
N PHE A 5 -1.12 -21.35 5.93
CA PHE A 5 -1.48 -22.75 5.65
C PHE A 5 -2.99 -23.01 5.83
N HIS A 6 -3.60 -22.46 6.88
CA HIS A 6 -5.03 -22.65 7.15
C HIS A 6 -5.94 -21.97 6.11
N ARG A 7 -5.49 -20.89 5.46
CA ARG A 7 -6.26 -20.22 4.39
C ARG A 7 -6.04 -20.90 3.03
N ALA A 8 -4.84 -21.43 2.77
CA ALA A 8 -4.55 -22.22 1.58
C ALA A 8 -5.36 -23.54 1.54
N GLU A 9 -5.51 -24.23 2.68
CA GLU A 9 -6.32 -25.46 2.78
C GLU A 9 -7.83 -25.23 2.58
N GLN A 10 -8.34 -24.04 2.91
CA GLN A 10 -9.76 -23.72 2.68
C GLN A 10 -10.07 -23.46 1.19
N ALA A 11 -9.09 -22.98 0.43
CA ALA A 11 -9.22 -22.78 -1.01
C ALA A 11 -9.24 -24.10 -1.79
N THR A 12 -8.54 -25.14 -1.32
CA THR A 12 -8.45 -26.45 -2.00
C THR A 12 -9.69 -27.34 -1.81
N ARG A 13 -10.56 -27.05 -0.83
CA ARG A 13 -11.77 -27.86 -0.52
C ARG A 13 -13.00 -27.52 -1.36
N ARG A 14 -13.00 -26.41 -2.12
CA ARG A 14 -14.04 -26.11 -3.10
C ARG A 14 -13.53 -26.55 -4.47
N GLY A 15 -13.80 -27.82 -4.80
CA GLY A 15 -13.22 -28.53 -5.94
C GLY A 15 -13.10 -27.72 -7.23
N GLY A 16 -11.86 -27.58 -7.69
CA GLY A 16 -11.49 -27.02 -8.98
C GLY A 16 -9.98 -27.21 -9.13
N GLY A 17 -9.58 -28.00 -10.13
CA GLY A 17 -8.20 -28.47 -10.30
C GLY A 17 -7.17 -27.35 -10.42
N LEU A 18 -5.91 -27.74 -10.21
CA LEU A 18 -4.71 -26.93 -10.34
C LEU A 18 -4.59 -26.36 -11.78
N THR A 19 -5.24 -25.25 -12.07
CA THR A 19 -4.93 -24.46 -13.27
C THR A 19 -3.80 -23.48 -12.99
N PRO A 20 -2.91 -23.17 -13.95
CA PRO A 20 -1.76 -22.28 -13.77
C PRO A 20 -2.11 -20.80 -13.54
N LEU A 21 -3.37 -20.47 -13.26
CA LEU A 21 -3.94 -19.12 -13.32
C LEU A 21 -3.99 -18.40 -11.96
N VAL A 22 -3.07 -18.70 -11.03
CA VAL A 22 -2.98 -18.00 -9.73
C VAL A 22 -2.24 -16.65 -9.85
N LEU A 23 -1.71 -16.30 -11.03
CA LEU A 23 -1.00 -15.03 -11.23
C LEU A 23 -1.94 -13.82 -11.39
N VAL A 24 -3.23 -14.04 -11.62
CA VAL A 24 -4.22 -12.96 -11.75
C VAL A 24 -5.45 -13.33 -10.93
N ASP A 25 -5.25 -13.67 -9.66
CA ASP A 25 -6.38 -13.80 -8.75
C ASP A 25 -6.90 -12.38 -8.44
N PRO A 26 -8.07 -11.97 -8.99
CA PRO A 26 -8.57 -10.63 -8.79
C PRO A 26 -8.88 -10.35 -7.32
N ALA A 27 -9.00 -11.37 -6.46
CA ALA A 27 -9.16 -11.18 -5.02
C ALA A 27 -7.90 -10.61 -4.35
N VAL A 28 -6.70 -11.10 -4.71
CA VAL A 28 -5.42 -10.53 -4.22
C VAL A 28 -5.18 -9.15 -4.82
N HIS A 29 -5.55 -8.95 -6.09
CA HIS A 29 -5.43 -7.64 -6.71
C HIS A 29 -6.44 -6.63 -6.14
N GLN A 30 -7.67 -7.05 -5.82
CA GLN A 30 -8.70 -6.24 -5.18
C GLN A 30 -8.34 -5.91 -3.72
N ASP A 31 -7.56 -6.73 -3.04
CA ASP A 31 -7.04 -6.40 -1.70
C ASP A 31 -5.95 -5.32 -1.75
N CYS A 32 -5.15 -5.25 -2.84
CA CYS A 32 -4.24 -4.13 -3.12
C CYS A 32 -4.98 -2.85 -3.58
N VAL A 33 -6.15 -3.02 -4.21
CA VAL A 33 -7.01 -1.95 -4.77
C VAL A 33 -8.32 -1.89 -3.98
N ALA A 34 -8.25 -1.87 -2.66
CA ALA A 34 -9.38 -1.48 -1.83
C ALA A 34 -9.24 0.02 -1.53
N PRO A 35 -9.88 0.92 -2.31
CA PRO A 35 -9.83 2.35 -2.06
C PRO A 35 -10.63 2.66 -0.79
N ARG A 36 -9.99 2.59 0.38
CA ARG A 36 -10.67 2.94 1.64
C ARG A 36 -10.68 4.43 1.94
N GLN A 37 -9.91 5.26 1.22
CA GLN A 37 -9.71 6.65 1.68
C GLN A 37 -9.64 7.74 0.61
N PHE A 38 -9.71 7.45 -0.69
CA PHE A 38 -9.62 8.51 -1.70
C PHE A 38 -11.03 8.93 -2.16
N PRO A 39 -11.60 10.03 -1.64
CA PRO A 39 -12.89 10.51 -2.10
C PRO A 39 -12.85 10.86 -3.59
N LEU A 40 -13.88 10.49 -4.34
CA LEU A 40 -14.02 10.83 -5.76
C LEU A 40 -14.25 12.33 -5.91
N LEU A 41 -13.20 13.06 -6.29
CA LEU A 41 -13.15 14.52 -6.41
C LEU A 41 -13.71 15.02 -7.75
N ILE A 42 -14.98 14.75 -8.03
CA ILE A 42 -15.66 15.39 -9.18
C ILE A 42 -16.20 16.75 -8.68
N GLY A 43 -15.36 17.79 -8.70
CA GLY A 43 -15.78 19.19 -8.48
C GLY A 43 -15.01 20.04 -7.47
N SER A 44 -13.87 19.58 -6.92
CA SER A 44 -13.09 20.35 -5.92
C SER A 44 -12.04 21.27 -6.55
N ASP A 45 -11.79 22.42 -5.91
CA ASP A 45 -10.70 23.36 -6.20
C ASP A 45 -9.32 22.66 -6.30
N VAL A 46 -8.47 23.10 -7.22
CA VAL A 46 -7.17 22.45 -7.54
C VAL A 46 -6.28 22.37 -6.28
N GLN A 47 -6.27 23.41 -5.45
CA GLN A 47 -5.49 23.41 -4.22
C GLN A 47 -6.01 22.36 -3.22
N GLN A 48 -7.32 22.08 -3.19
CA GLN A 48 -7.87 20.98 -2.40
C GLN A 48 -7.45 19.61 -2.94
N GLN A 49 -7.39 19.45 -4.27
CA GLN A 49 -6.91 18.19 -4.88
C GLN A 49 -5.44 17.94 -4.51
N VAL A 50 -4.59 18.97 -4.59
CA VAL A 50 -3.17 18.87 -4.22
C VAL A 50 -3.02 18.55 -2.73
N ARG A 51 -3.79 19.18 -1.83
CA ARG A 51 -3.80 18.84 -0.40
C ARG A 51 -4.15 17.37 -0.14
N LEU A 52 -5.12 16.80 -0.88
CA LEU A 52 -5.46 15.39 -0.74
C LEU A 52 -4.31 14.48 -1.19
N VAL A 53 -3.63 14.82 -2.29
CA VAL A 53 -2.48 14.05 -2.78
C VAL A 53 -1.33 14.11 -1.77
N VAL A 54 -1.04 15.29 -1.19
CA VAL A 54 -0.06 15.43 -0.09
C VAL A 54 -0.40 14.50 1.06
N ALA A 55 -1.65 14.51 1.54
CA ALA A 55 -2.10 13.63 2.61
C ALA A 55 -1.95 12.14 2.25
N GLY A 56 -2.17 11.79 0.98
CA GLY A 56 -1.91 10.45 0.46
C GLY A 56 -0.44 10.04 0.54
N GLN A 57 0.49 10.92 0.15
CA GLN A 57 1.93 10.65 0.27
C GLN A 57 2.35 10.46 1.72
N GLU A 58 1.89 11.33 2.62
CA GLU A 58 2.19 11.25 4.06
C GLU A 58 1.59 10.00 4.72
N ALA A 59 0.44 9.52 4.23
CA ALA A 59 -0.17 8.28 4.70
C ALA A 59 0.71 7.05 4.39
N VAL A 60 1.37 7.01 3.22
CA VAL A 60 2.30 5.92 2.88
C VAL A 60 3.51 5.95 3.80
N VAL A 61 4.09 7.13 4.06
CA VAL A 61 5.23 7.29 4.99
C VAL A 61 4.86 6.80 6.39
N ARG A 62 3.68 7.21 6.91
CA ARG A 62 3.19 6.76 8.21
C ARG A 62 3.02 5.24 8.27
N THR A 63 2.47 4.65 7.21
CA THR A 63 2.28 3.19 7.13
C THR A 63 3.64 2.47 7.09
N ALA A 64 4.58 2.95 6.29
CA ALA A 64 5.94 2.39 6.23
C ALA A 64 6.62 2.43 7.60
N ARG A 65 6.52 3.54 8.34
CA ARG A 65 7.04 3.67 9.72
C ARG A 65 6.43 2.65 10.68
N THR A 66 5.13 2.35 10.57
CA THR A 66 4.49 1.33 11.41
C THR A 66 4.92 -0.10 11.10
N LEU A 67 5.47 -0.35 9.90
CA LEU A 67 5.92 -1.69 9.49
C LEU A 67 7.36 -2.00 9.90
N PHE A 68 8.22 -0.99 10.11
CA PHE A 68 9.62 -1.19 10.51
C PHE A 68 9.81 -2.12 11.72
N PRO A 69 9.07 -1.99 12.84
CA PRO A 69 9.22 -2.89 13.97
C PRO A 69 8.92 -4.35 13.63
N VAL A 70 7.99 -4.61 12.70
CA VAL A 70 7.65 -5.98 12.27
C VAL A 70 8.79 -6.57 11.45
N VAL A 71 9.38 -5.76 10.56
CA VAL A 71 10.49 -6.17 9.69
C VAL A 71 11.78 -6.38 10.47
N GLU A 72 12.07 -5.51 11.44
CA GLU A 72 13.22 -5.64 12.35
C GLU A 72 13.13 -6.93 13.18
N ASN A 73 11.95 -7.24 13.73
CA ASN A 73 11.73 -8.49 14.47
C ASN A 73 11.86 -9.75 13.58
N ALA A 74 11.62 -9.62 12.28
CA ALA A 74 11.78 -10.70 11.32
C ALA A 74 13.22 -10.81 10.77
N HIS A 75 14.11 -9.86 11.11
CA HIS A 75 15.46 -9.75 10.57
C HIS A 75 15.50 -9.73 9.02
N ASP A 76 14.49 -9.11 8.39
CA ASP A 76 14.40 -9.00 6.94
C ASP A 76 14.98 -7.67 6.44
N GLU A 77 16.29 -7.67 6.22
CA GLU A 77 17.04 -6.49 5.79
C GLU A 77 16.61 -5.96 4.40
N THR A 78 16.20 -6.85 3.50
CA THR A 78 15.81 -6.45 2.14
C THR A 78 14.49 -5.68 2.17
N THR A 79 13.52 -6.16 2.96
CA THR A 79 12.26 -5.43 3.14
C THR A 79 12.48 -4.10 3.88
N ALA A 80 13.41 -4.05 4.85
CA ALA A 80 13.73 -2.81 5.56
C ALA A 80 14.28 -1.73 4.61
N ASP A 81 15.20 -2.11 3.72
CA ASP A 81 15.77 -1.19 2.73
C ASP A 81 14.71 -0.68 1.73
N LEU A 82 13.87 -1.58 1.21
CA LEU A 82 12.76 -1.19 0.32
C LEU A 82 11.78 -0.23 0.99
N LEU A 83 11.47 -0.41 2.28
CA LEU A 83 10.64 0.52 3.03
C LEU A 83 11.33 1.88 3.20
N ALA A 84 12.64 1.90 3.46
CA ALA A 84 13.39 3.14 3.57
C ALA A 84 13.38 3.94 2.25
N GLN A 85 13.67 3.29 1.13
CA GLN A 85 13.60 3.91 -0.20
C GLN A 85 12.19 4.46 -0.48
N ARG A 86 11.15 3.69 -0.14
CA ARG A 86 9.76 4.10 -0.30
C ARG A 86 9.44 5.36 0.50
N MET A 87 9.87 5.43 1.76
CA MET A 87 9.69 6.64 2.57
C MET A 87 10.38 7.86 1.96
N GLN A 88 11.65 7.74 1.53
CA GLN A 88 12.40 8.85 0.96
C GLN A 88 11.68 9.48 -0.26
N ILE A 89 11.18 8.64 -1.17
CA ILE A 89 10.47 9.11 -2.36
C ILE A 89 9.17 9.82 -1.98
N HIS A 90 8.38 9.24 -1.07
CA HIS A 90 7.10 9.82 -0.67
C HIS A 90 7.27 11.10 0.17
N GLU A 91 8.30 11.20 1.02
CA GLU A 91 8.63 12.43 1.76
C GLU A 91 9.09 13.54 0.82
N LYS A 92 9.97 13.23 -0.14
CA LYS A 92 10.39 14.19 -1.17
C LYS A 92 9.20 14.69 -1.98
N THR A 93 8.31 13.78 -2.38
CA THR A 93 7.10 14.14 -3.14
C THR A 93 6.16 15.01 -2.32
N ALA A 94 5.91 14.67 -1.05
CA ALA A 94 5.09 15.49 -0.17
C ALA A 94 5.66 16.90 0.00
N TRP A 95 6.99 17.02 0.15
CA TRP A 95 7.64 18.32 0.25
C TRP A 95 7.49 19.15 -1.05
N MET A 96 7.74 18.56 -2.22
CA MET A 96 7.55 19.25 -3.51
C MET A 96 6.10 19.68 -3.75
N LEU A 97 5.13 18.88 -3.32
CA LEU A 97 3.72 19.24 -3.44
C LEU A 97 3.32 20.35 -2.46
N ARG A 98 3.92 20.41 -1.26
CA ARG A 98 3.68 21.49 -0.30
C ARG A 98 4.20 22.84 -0.81
N SER A 99 5.34 22.88 -1.50
CA SER A 99 5.82 24.13 -2.09
C SER A 99 4.91 24.69 -3.19
N LEU A 100 4.04 23.87 -3.80
CA LEU A 100 3.03 24.32 -4.76
C LEU A 100 1.79 24.93 -4.09
N LEU A 101 1.65 24.79 -2.78
CA LEU A 101 0.56 25.36 -1.97
C LEU A 101 0.98 26.64 -1.23
N GLU A 102 2.25 27.04 -1.33
CA GLU A 102 2.86 28.16 -0.58
C GLU A 102 2.77 29.53 -1.31
N ASP A 103 1.90 29.65 -2.33
CA ASP A 103 1.63 30.91 -3.07
C ASP A 103 0.46 31.73 -2.49
#